data_AF-A0A8J4TA13-F1
#
_entry.id   AF-A0A8J4TA13-F1
#
_cell.length_a   1.000
_cell.length_b   1.000
_cell.length_c   1.000
_cell.angle_alpha   90.00
_cell.angle_beta   90.00
_cell.angle_gamma   90.00
#
_symmetry.space_group_name_H-M   'P 1'
#
loop_
_entity.id
_entity.type
_entity.pdbx_description
1 polymer ?
#
loop_
_entity_poly.entity_id
_entity_poly.type
_entity_poly.pdbx_seq_one_letter_code
_entity_poly.pdbx_strand_id
1 'polypeptide(L)'
;MPLGKQAWLRGKLETLLSERSAKHVSVNESISRELSRVKNEELCEEKLREQVRRESHELRALESKLREAYTARELLAQMAEKRALAYDQMAEEALYAHHVNLEQGNQNLQREQEDQVRKAAKEELRAQLELQLNEQEHARQIAFGEFLKDKQMVNEVVQRIQREDEIERDKHEKLKEIIKADIVEQQSLRITYKKLEQAELNKEEEAIKAYVAQKDMEKRAVEEDKKARQQAVEHLQEKLGKELIQKQVLGRELEEIHQTLLLEEEAAKSRNAEQEAVMRKMNDQQRLRDEYAKQFEYRRQQEKQEREEENRLSEIMRMQFQHDELSVLAEAAKQQAKKQEYASLARQALIEKRERLQAEFRQAQMDLEKQAEQARQRHEIEEEERRRLLRKHAVELIDHLPKGVFRSKEELEQIVRMANRTDK
;
A
#
# COMPACT_ATOMS: atom_id res chain seq x y z
N MET A 1 186.70 -13.68 32.15
CA MET A 1 185.38 -13.33 31.57
C MET A 1 184.30 -14.22 32.19
N PRO A 2 183.08 -13.73 32.46
CA PRO A 2 182.16 -14.33 33.43
C PRO A 2 180.93 -15.00 32.77
N LEU A 3 180.72 -16.31 33.00
CA LEU A 3 179.47 -17.03 32.64
C LEU A 3 178.83 -17.79 33.83
N GLY A 4 179.37 -17.66 35.05
CA GLY A 4 178.78 -18.22 36.28
C GLY A 4 177.57 -17.46 36.85
N LYS A 5 177.12 -16.36 36.22
CA LYS A 5 176.02 -15.52 36.75
C LYS A 5 174.61 -15.90 36.27
N GLN A 6 174.45 -16.59 35.14
CA GLN A 6 173.11 -16.84 34.56
C GLN A 6 172.38 -18.05 35.15
N ALA A 7 173.08 -19.12 35.56
CA ALA A 7 172.45 -20.30 36.15
C ALA A 7 171.91 -20.04 37.57
N TRP A 8 172.60 -19.21 38.37
CA TRP A 8 172.15 -18.82 39.71
C TRP A 8 170.88 -17.95 39.67
N LEU A 9 170.70 -17.14 38.63
CA LEU A 9 169.51 -16.28 38.48
C LEU A 9 168.25 -17.08 38.11
N ARG A 10 168.37 -18.19 37.37
CA ARG A 10 167.21 -19.00 36.92
C ARG A 10 166.62 -19.85 38.04
N GLY A 11 167.45 -20.55 38.81
CA GLY A 11 166.99 -21.32 39.99
C GLY A 11 166.42 -20.45 41.10
N LYS A 12 166.91 -19.21 41.23
CA LYS A 12 166.35 -18.23 42.17
C LYS A 12 165.00 -17.67 41.70
N LEU A 13 164.72 -17.69 40.39
CA LEU A 13 163.45 -17.21 39.83
C LEU A 13 162.33 -18.26 39.97
N GLU A 14 162.64 -19.56 39.79
CA GLU A 14 161.68 -20.65 39.99
C GLU A 14 161.27 -20.83 41.45
N THR A 15 162.20 -20.70 42.40
CA THR A 15 161.86 -20.70 43.83
C THR A 15 161.02 -19.49 44.21
N LEU A 16 161.33 -18.29 43.68
CA LEU A 16 160.52 -17.09 43.89
C LEU A 16 159.11 -17.21 43.27
N LEU A 17 158.96 -17.89 42.13
CA LEU A 17 157.67 -18.11 41.48
C LEU A 17 156.82 -19.16 42.21
N SER A 18 157.45 -20.25 42.68
CA SER A 18 156.77 -21.27 43.50
C SER A 18 156.35 -20.70 44.86
N GLU A 19 157.19 -19.87 45.49
CA GLU A 19 156.83 -19.16 46.71
C GLU A 19 155.73 -18.12 46.48
N ARG A 20 155.70 -17.46 45.31
CA ARG A 20 154.60 -16.55 44.94
C ARG A 20 153.29 -17.30 44.72
N SER A 21 153.33 -18.41 44.00
CA SER A 21 152.16 -19.26 43.73
C SER A 21 151.56 -19.82 45.02
N ALA A 22 152.39 -20.37 45.91
CA ALA A 22 151.94 -20.86 47.22
C ALA A 22 151.37 -19.73 48.10
N LYS A 23 151.98 -18.54 48.07
CA LYS A 23 151.43 -17.34 48.74
C LYS A 23 150.08 -16.92 48.15
N HIS A 24 149.91 -16.93 46.82
CA HIS A 24 148.64 -16.59 46.18
C HIS A 24 147.52 -17.59 46.50
N VAL A 25 147.83 -18.90 46.51
CA VAL A 25 146.85 -19.94 46.90
C VAL A 25 146.47 -19.78 48.38
N SER A 26 147.45 -19.56 49.25
CA SER A 26 147.20 -19.29 50.68
C SER A 26 146.36 -18.04 50.92
N VAL A 27 146.61 -16.96 50.18
CA VAL A 27 145.84 -15.71 50.28
C VAL A 27 144.42 -15.87 49.74
N ASN A 28 144.23 -16.60 48.64
CA ASN A 28 142.89 -16.87 48.12
C ASN A 28 142.08 -17.79 49.05
N GLU A 29 142.72 -18.76 49.69
CA GLU A 29 142.07 -19.61 50.69
C GLU A 29 141.68 -18.82 51.94
N SER A 30 142.50 -17.86 52.39
CA SER A 30 142.13 -16.98 53.50
C SER A 30 140.96 -16.06 53.14
N ILE A 31 140.99 -15.45 51.95
CA ILE A 31 139.90 -14.55 51.48
C ILE A 31 138.59 -15.32 51.32
N SER A 32 138.61 -16.52 50.75
CA SER A 32 137.39 -17.33 50.56
C SER A 32 136.78 -17.79 51.89
N ARG A 33 137.62 -18.05 52.89
CA ARG A 33 137.16 -18.37 54.26
C ARG A 33 136.57 -17.13 54.94
N GLU A 34 137.15 -15.95 54.75
CA GLU A 34 136.63 -14.70 55.30
C GLU A 34 135.31 -14.27 54.65
N LEU A 35 135.16 -14.37 53.33
CA LEU A 35 133.88 -14.10 52.65
C LEU A 35 132.77 -15.07 53.06
N SER A 36 133.12 -16.34 53.28
CA SER A 36 132.17 -17.34 53.78
C SER A 36 131.78 -17.06 55.23
N ARG A 37 132.70 -16.55 56.05
CA ARG A 37 132.39 -16.06 57.39
C ARG A 37 131.41 -14.89 57.37
N VAL A 38 131.70 -13.85 56.58
CA VAL A 38 130.83 -12.66 56.49
C VAL A 38 129.42 -13.02 56.00
N LYS A 39 129.29 -13.85 54.96
CA LYS A 39 127.95 -14.29 54.48
C LYS A 39 127.21 -15.15 55.51
N ASN A 40 127.93 -16.00 56.23
CA ASN A 40 127.31 -16.79 57.30
C ASN A 40 126.89 -15.90 58.46
N GLU A 41 127.65 -14.85 58.77
CA GLU A 41 127.28 -13.83 59.76
C GLU A 41 126.05 -13.03 59.31
N GLU A 42 125.96 -12.58 58.06
CA GLU A 42 124.77 -11.90 57.50
C GLU A 42 123.51 -12.79 57.54
N LEU A 43 123.63 -14.06 57.13
CA LEU A 43 122.53 -15.02 57.19
C LEU A 43 122.13 -15.34 58.64
N CYS A 44 123.10 -15.46 59.55
CA CYS A 44 122.84 -15.61 60.98
C CYS A 44 122.13 -14.38 61.54
N GLU A 45 122.53 -13.17 61.15
CA GLU A 45 121.88 -11.93 61.53
C GLU A 45 120.46 -11.80 60.97
N GLU A 46 120.22 -12.12 59.69
CA GLU A 46 118.88 -12.08 59.11
C GLU A 46 117.95 -13.10 59.76
N LYS A 47 118.44 -14.33 59.96
CA LYS A 47 117.70 -15.36 60.70
C LYS A 47 117.45 -14.95 62.15
N LEU A 48 118.41 -14.29 62.80
CA LEU A 48 118.23 -13.72 64.13
C LEU A 48 117.17 -12.60 64.10
N ARG A 49 117.17 -11.72 63.10
CA ARG A 49 116.14 -10.67 62.93
C ARG A 49 114.77 -11.25 62.61
N GLU A 50 114.69 -12.34 61.84
CA GLU A 50 113.43 -13.07 61.60
C GLU A 50 112.95 -13.77 62.86
N GLN A 51 113.85 -14.40 63.61
CA GLN A 51 113.54 -15.03 64.88
C GLN A 51 113.05 -13.99 65.88
N VAL A 52 113.73 -12.85 66.01
CA VAL A 52 113.30 -11.70 66.82
C VAL A 52 111.96 -11.14 66.34
N ARG A 53 111.71 -11.03 65.03
CA ARG A 53 110.40 -10.60 64.50
C ARG A 53 109.27 -11.59 64.84
N ARG A 54 109.54 -12.89 64.83
CA ARG A 54 108.55 -13.95 65.15
C ARG A 54 108.32 -14.08 66.65
N GLU A 55 109.39 -14.01 67.46
CA GLU A 55 109.33 -14.21 68.91
C GLU A 55 108.90 -12.94 69.65
N SER A 56 109.32 -11.76 69.19
CA SER A 56 108.91 -10.48 69.78
C SER A 56 107.40 -10.25 69.62
N HIS A 57 106.72 -10.18 70.75
CA HIS A 57 105.29 -9.86 70.78
C HIS A 57 105.01 -8.43 70.29
N GLU A 58 105.90 -7.48 70.56
CA GLU A 58 105.69 -6.07 70.21
C GLU A 58 105.68 -5.85 68.68
N LEU A 59 106.57 -6.53 67.96
CA LEU A 59 106.64 -6.46 66.50
C LEU A 59 105.40 -7.10 65.85
N ARG A 60 104.94 -8.26 66.35
CA ARG A 60 103.67 -8.86 65.89
C ARG A 60 102.45 -7.99 66.18
N ALA A 61 102.41 -7.34 67.35
CA ALA A 61 101.33 -6.43 67.71
C ALA A 61 101.34 -5.17 66.81
N LEU A 62 102.52 -4.65 66.47
CA LEU A 62 102.67 -3.53 65.53
C LEU A 62 102.25 -3.93 64.11
N GLU A 63 102.66 -5.09 63.62
CA GLU A 63 102.23 -5.61 62.32
C GLU A 63 100.71 -5.83 62.24
N SER A 64 100.07 -6.34 63.30
CA SER A 64 98.60 -6.47 63.37
C SER A 64 97.93 -5.10 63.27
N LYS A 65 98.39 -4.11 64.06
CA LYS A 65 97.85 -2.75 64.04
C LYS A 65 98.05 -2.07 62.69
N LEU A 66 99.18 -2.29 62.02
CA LEU A 66 99.41 -1.76 60.67
C LEU A 66 98.48 -2.42 59.64
N ARG A 67 98.27 -3.74 59.71
CA ARG A 67 97.29 -4.44 58.85
C ARG A 67 95.87 -3.92 59.09
N GLU A 68 95.48 -3.75 60.35
CA GLU A 68 94.19 -3.14 60.72
C GLU A 68 94.05 -1.74 60.12
N ALA A 69 95.09 -0.89 60.21
CA ALA A 69 95.08 0.44 59.62
C ALA A 69 94.94 0.42 58.09
N TYR A 70 95.60 -0.51 57.39
CA TYR A 70 95.42 -0.70 55.94
C TYR A 70 93.99 -1.14 55.61
N THR A 71 93.43 -2.10 56.33
CA THR A 71 92.04 -2.54 56.12
C THR A 71 91.03 -1.41 56.42
N ALA A 72 91.29 -0.59 57.44
CA ALA A 72 90.45 0.55 57.79
C ALA A 72 90.49 1.64 56.70
N ARG A 73 91.67 1.87 56.09
CA ARG A 73 91.82 2.78 54.94
C ARG A 73 91.04 2.28 53.72
N GLU A 74 91.12 1.00 53.40
CA GLU A 74 90.35 0.40 52.30
C GLU A 74 88.85 0.46 52.56
N LEU A 75 88.41 0.16 53.79
CA LEU A 75 87.01 0.26 54.16
C LEU A 75 86.48 1.70 54.03
N LEU A 76 87.27 2.71 54.45
CA LEU A 76 86.92 4.12 54.27
C LEU A 76 86.77 4.49 52.80
N ALA A 77 87.67 4.01 51.92
CA ALA A 77 87.57 4.22 50.49
C ALA A 77 86.30 3.56 49.90
N GLN A 78 86.01 2.32 50.28
CA GLN A 78 84.77 1.62 49.87
C GLN A 78 83.51 2.32 50.38
N MET A 79 83.51 2.82 51.62
CA MET A 79 82.38 3.58 52.16
C MET A 79 82.19 4.90 51.41
N ALA A 80 83.28 5.57 51.00
CA ALA A 80 83.20 6.77 50.18
C ALA A 80 82.65 6.48 48.78
N GLU A 81 83.11 5.40 48.14
CA GLU A 81 82.63 4.96 46.83
C GLU A 81 81.14 4.57 46.88
N LYS A 82 80.71 3.79 47.87
CA LYS A 82 79.29 3.45 48.07
C LYS A 82 78.42 4.67 48.30
N ARG A 83 78.93 5.68 49.02
CA ARG A 83 78.21 6.95 49.21
C ARG A 83 78.10 7.74 47.91
N ALA A 84 79.17 7.79 47.11
CA ALA A 84 79.13 8.43 45.80
C ALA A 84 78.11 7.75 44.87
N LEU A 85 78.16 6.42 44.77
CA LEU A 85 77.18 5.64 44.00
C LEU A 85 75.74 5.85 44.48
N ALA A 86 75.50 5.94 45.79
CA ALA A 86 74.17 6.22 46.33
C ALA A 86 73.68 7.63 45.95
N TYR A 87 74.56 8.63 45.94
CA TYR A 87 74.20 9.97 45.47
C TYR A 87 73.91 10.01 43.98
N ASP A 88 74.69 9.29 43.16
CA ASP A 88 74.45 9.18 41.73
C ASP A 88 73.10 8.50 41.45
N GLN A 89 72.79 7.41 42.15
CA GLN A 89 71.49 6.73 42.06
C GLN A 89 70.33 7.62 42.47
N MET A 90 70.46 8.35 43.60
CA MET A 90 69.43 9.30 44.01
C MET A 90 69.22 10.41 42.98
N ALA A 91 70.28 10.88 42.31
CA ALA A 91 70.17 11.87 41.25
C ALA A 91 69.46 11.31 40.01
N GLU A 92 69.79 10.09 39.58
CA GLU A 92 69.13 9.40 38.46
C GLU A 92 67.65 9.14 38.76
N GLU A 93 67.32 8.65 39.96
CA GLU A 93 65.95 8.43 40.41
C GLU A 93 65.14 9.73 40.45
N ALA A 94 65.74 10.84 40.92
CA ALA A 94 65.10 12.14 40.93
C ALA A 94 64.81 12.67 39.51
N LEU A 95 65.74 12.49 38.58
CA LEU A 95 65.55 12.85 37.17
C LEU A 95 64.46 12.00 36.51
N TYR A 96 64.47 10.69 36.78
CA TYR A 96 63.43 9.79 36.28
C TYR A 96 62.05 10.14 36.83
N ALA A 97 61.93 10.38 38.14
CA ALA A 97 60.69 10.82 38.77
C ALA A 97 60.19 12.15 38.19
N HIS A 98 61.10 13.11 37.95
CA HIS A 98 60.75 14.36 37.30
C HIS A 98 60.21 14.13 35.87
N HIS A 99 60.86 13.28 35.08
CA HIS A 99 60.42 12.96 33.71
C HIS A 99 59.03 12.33 33.71
N VAL A 100 58.80 11.32 34.55
CA VAL A 100 57.50 10.64 34.67
C VAL A 100 56.41 11.62 35.11
N ASN A 101 56.69 12.49 36.07
CA ASN A 101 55.73 13.50 36.51
C ASN A 101 55.39 14.51 35.41
N LEU A 102 56.38 14.90 34.60
CA LEU A 102 56.17 15.80 33.46
C LEU A 102 55.31 15.14 32.38
N GLU A 103 55.58 13.87 32.05
CA GLU A 103 54.78 13.10 31.09
C GLU A 103 53.34 12.90 31.57
N GLN A 104 53.15 12.55 32.84
CA GLN A 104 51.82 12.43 33.45
C GLN A 104 51.08 13.77 33.43
N GLY A 105 51.77 14.87 33.74
CA GLY A 105 51.22 16.22 33.65
C GLY A 105 50.74 16.56 32.23
N ASN A 106 51.57 16.28 31.23
CA ASN A 106 51.23 16.49 29.81
C ASN A 106 50.05 15.62 29.35
N GLN A 107 50.01 14.35 29.75
CA GLN A 107 48.89 13.45 29.42
C GLN A 107 47.58 13.91 30.07
N ASN A 108 47.62 14.37 31.32
CA ASN A 108 46.44 14.91 31.99
C ASN A 108 45.93 16.18 31.29
N LEU A 109 46.84 17.07 30.89
CA LEU A 109 46.48 18.28 30.13
C LEU A 109 45.81 17.95 28.79
N GLN A 110 46.32 16.94 28.08
CA GLN A 110 45.71 16.46 26.83
C GLN A 110 44.31 15.87 27.07
N ARG A 111 44.13 15.06 28.12
CA ARG A 111 42.82 14.52 28.48
C ARG A 111 41.82 15.61 28.83
N GLU A 112 42.24 16.64 29.57
CA GLU A 112 41.39 17.79 29.89
C GLU A 112 40.96 18.55 28.62
N GLN A 113 41.88 18.74 27.67
CA GLN A 113 41.56 19.35 26.37
C GLN A 113 40.58 18.50 25.56
N GLU A 114 40.79 17.19 25.47
CA GLU A 114 39.86 16.27 24.81
C GLU A 114 38.48 16.29 25.45
N ASP A 115 38.41 16.31 26.79
CA ASP A 115 37.14 16.39 27.51
C ASP A 115 36.44 17.73 27.32
N GLN A 116 37.18 18.84 27.20
CA GLN A 116 36.60 20.14 26.83
C GLN A 116 36.01 20.12 25.42
N VAL A 117 36.74 19.57 24.44
CA VAL A 117 36.24 19.42 23.06
C VAL A 117 34.99 18.53 23.03
N ARG A 118 34.99 17.42 23.78
CA ARG A 118 33.81 16.54 23.91
C ARG A 118 32.63 17.24 24.56
N LYS A 119 32.85 18.11 25.55
CA LYS A 119 31.78 18.90 26.19
C LYS A 119 31.22 19.93 25.21
N ALA A 120 32.07 20.67 24.51
CA ALA A 120 31.66 21.63 23.48
C ALA A 120 30.83 20.95 22.37
N ALA A 121 31.29 19.81 21.85
CA ALA A 121 30.54 19.04 20.85
C ALA A 121 29.16 18.56 21.36
N LYS A 122 29.06 18.18 22.64
CA LYS A 122 27.78 17.82 23.26
C LYS A 122 26.85 19.04 23.43
N GLU A 123 27.40 20.20 23.75
CA GLU A 123 26.64 21.45 23.85
C GLU A 123 26.12 21.90 22.49
N GLU A 124 26.94 21.82 21.44
CA GLU A 124 26.51 22.07 20.06
C GLU A 124 25.38 21.12 19.63
N LEU A 125 25.52 19.83 19.93
CA LEU A 125 24.47 18.85 19.62
C LEU A 125 23.18 19.14 20.39
N ARG A 126 23.27 19.55 21.66
CA ARG A 126 22.09 19.96 22.45
C ARG A 126 21.42 21.19 21.85
N ALA A 127 22.18 22.20 21.47
CA ALA A 127 21.65 23.40 20.83
C ALA A 127 20.94 23.09 19.50
N GLN A 128 21.50 22.16 18.70
CA GLN A 128 20.85 21.69 17.46
C GLN A 128 19.54 20.95 17.74
N LEU A 129 19.51 20.10 18.77
CA LEU A 129 18.29 19.39 19.16
C LEU A 129 17.21 20.37 19.66
N GLU A 130 17.57 21.39 20.43
CA GLU A 130 16.65 22.44 20.88
C GLU A 130 16.08 23.24 19.70
N LEU A 131 16.91 23.57 18.70
CA LEU A 131 16.45 24.20 17.46
C LEU A 131 15.44 23.32 16.72
N GLN A 132 15.71 22.02 16.56
CA GLN A 132 14.79 21.08 15.91
C GLN A 132 13.46 20.96 16.65
N LEU A 133 13.48 20.95 17.98
CA LEU A 133 12.26 20.92 18.79
C LEU A 133 11.44 22.20 18.60
N ASN A 134 12.09 23.37 18.62
CA ASN A 134 11.42 24.65 18.38
C ASN A 134 10.82 24.73 16.97
N GLU A 135 11.53 24.24 15.95
CA GLU A 135 11.01 24.18 14.58
C GLU A 135 9.77 23.27 14.48
N GLN A 136 9.78 22.11 15.16
CA GLN A 136 8.62 21.23 15.22
C GLN A 136 7.44 21.87 15.95
N GLU A 137 7.67 22.59 17.06
CA GLU A 137 6.63 23.31 17.77
C GLU A 137 6.04 24.43 16.91
N HIS A 138 6.88 25.20 16.22
CA HIS A 138 6.44 26.24 15.31
C HIS A 138 5.63 25.66 14.14
N ALA A 139 6.08 24.54 13.56
CA ALA A 139 5.32 23.84 12.52
C ALA A 139 3.95 23.36 13.03
N ARG A 140 3.87 22.85 14.27
CA ARG A 140 2.60 22.49 14.91
C ARG A 140 1.69 23.70 15.10
N GLN A 141 2.24 24.86 15.50
CA GLN A 141 1.47 26.09 15.65
C GLN A 141 0.90 26.59 14.31
N ILE A 142 1.70 26.54 13.23
CA ILE A 142 1.23 26.88 11.88
C ILE A 142 0.10 25.93 11.46
N ALA A 143 0.32 24.61 11.57
CA ALA A 143 -0.66 23.60 11.20
C ALA A 143 -1.97 23.75 12.01
N PHE A 144 -1.86 24.09 13.29
CA PHE A 144 -3.04 24.38 14.12
C PHE A 144 -3.76 25.65 13.67
N GLY A 145 -3.02 26.69 13.28
CA GLY A 145 -3.58 27.91 12.70
C GLY A 145 -4.32 27.66 11.38
N GLU A 146 -3.77 26.82 10.50
CA GLU A 146 -4.41 26.37 9.26
C GLU A 146 -5.68 25.56 9.56
N PHE A 147 -5.60 24.60 10.47
CA PHE A 147 -6.75 23.83 10.92
C PHE A 147 -7.90 24.71 11.44
N LEU A 148 -7.59 25.77 12.20
CA LEU A 148 -8.61 26.70 12.68
C LEU A 148 -9.26 27.49 11.54
N LYS A 149 -8.48 27.91 10.53
CA LYS A 149 -9.01 28.57 9.32
C LYS A 149 -9.93 27.63 8.54
N ASP A 150 -9.49 26.39 8.32
CA ASP A 150 -10.30 25.37 7.64
C ASP A 150 -11.59 25.09 8.40
N LYS A 151 -11.53 24.98 9.73
CA LYS A 151 -12.72 24.81 10.57
C LYS A 151 -13.68 25.98 10.45
N GLN A 152 -13.18 27.22 10.39
CA GLN A 152 -14.01 28.41 10.16
C GLN A 152 -14.67 28.35 8.78
N MET A 153 -13.92 28.04 7.73
CA MET A 153 -14.47 27.88 6.37
C MET A 153 -15.55 26.79 6.30
N VAL A 154 -15.32 25.63 6.93
CA VAL A 154 -16.30 24.55 7.00
C VAL A 154 -17.56 25.02 7.73
N ASN A 155 -17.41 25.72 8.86
CA ASN A 155 -18.56 26.27 9.58
C ASN A 155 -19.36 27.28 8.73
N GLU A 156 -18.68 28.13 7.96
CA GLU A 156 -19.34 29.07 7.04
C GLU A 156 -20.11 28.36 5.93
N VAL A 157 -19.53 27.29 5.37
CA VAL A 157 -20.21 26.45 4.36
C VAL A 157 -21.44 25.78 4.97
N VAL A 158 -21.33 25.20 6.16
CA VAL A 158 -22.46 24.58 6.86
C VAL A 158 -23.56 25.60 7.14
N GLN A 159 -23.20 26.80 7.62
CA GLN A 159 -24.18 27.88 7.82
C GLN A 159 -24.84 28.32 6.51
N ARG A 160 -24.10 28.36 5.40
CA ARG A 160 -24.67 28.70 4.09
C ARG A 160 -25.69 27.65 3.64
N ILE A 161 -25.35 26.37 3.75
CA ILE A 161 -26.26 25.26 3.42
C ILE A 161 -27.52 25.32 4.27
N GLN A 162 -27.38 25.52 5.58
CA GLN A 162 -28.54 25.63 6.48
C GLN A 162 -29.47 26.80 6.10
N ARG A 163 -28.91 27.96 5.74
CA ARG A 163 -29.70 29.10 5.25
C ARG A 163 -30.37 28.82 3.91
N GLU A 164 -29.67 28.16 2.99
CA GLU A 164 -30.25 27.75 1.70
C GLU A 164 -31.41 26.77 1.91
N ASP A 165 -31.25 25.77 2.78
CA ASP A 165 -32.29 24.80 3.16
C ASP A 165 -33.50 25.48 3.84
N GLU A 166 -33.29 26.52 4.64
CA GLU A 166 -34.37 27.33 5.23
C GLU A 166 -35.15 28.09 4.14
N ILE A 167 -34.45 28.76 3.23
CA ILE A 167 -35.06 29.50 2.13
C ILE A 167 -35.84 28.56 1.19
N GLU A 168 -35.31 27.37 0.90
CA GLU A 168 -36.02 26.38 0.10
C GLU A 168 -37.27 25.84 0.79
N ARG A 169 -37.19 25.58 2.10
CA ARG A 169 -38.37 25.20 2.90
C ARG A 169 -39.45 26.29 2.85
N ASP A 170 -39.08 27.55 3.06
CA ASP A 170 -40.02 28.67 2.97
C ASP A 170 -40.65 28.81 1.58
N LYS A 171 -39.87 28.63 0.51
CA LYS A 171 -40.39 28.63 -0.87
C LYS A 171 -41.38 27.49 -1.09
N HIS A 172 -41.06 26.30 -0.60
CA HIS A 172 -41.95 25.15 -0.68
C HIS A 172 -43.24 25.36 0.12
N GLU A 173 -43.17 25.97 1.30
CA GLU A 173 -44.35 26.31 2.10
C GLU A 173 -45.24 27.33 1.38
N LYS A 174 -44.66 28.42 0.88
CA LYS A 174 -45.39 29.43 0.08
C LYS A 174 -46.04 28.82 -1.16
N LEU A 175 -45.34 27.93 -1.87
CA LEU A 175 -45.91 27.25 -3.03
C LEU A 175 -47.08 26.34 -2.63
N LYS A 176 -46.98 25.62 -1.51
CA LYS A 176 -48.09 24.82 -0.98
C LYS A 176 -49.28 25.70 -0.61
N GLU A 177 -49.06 26.88 -0.04
CA GLU A 177 -50.14 27.82 0.28
C GLU A 177 -50.84 28.34 -0.98
N ILE A 178 -50.09 28.71 -2.03
CA ILE A 178 -50.65 29.13 -3.32
C ILE A 178 -51.49 28.01 -3.93
N ILE A 179 -50.95 26.79 -4.02
CA ILE A 179 -51.68 25.64 -4.57
C ILE A 179 -52.95 25.35 -3.77
N LYS A 180 -52.90 25.46 -2.43
CA LYS A 180 -54.11 25.30 -1.59
C LYS A 180 -55.16 26.36 -1.90
N ALA A 181 -54.75 27.62 -2.07
CA ALA A 181 -55.66 28.71 -2.42
C ALA A 181 -56.31 28.46 -3.80
N ASP A 182 -55.52 28.07 -4.81
CA ASP A 182 -56.00 27.74 -6.14
C ASP A 182 -57.01 26.59 -6.11
N ILE A 183 -56.74 25.54 -5.33
CA ILE A 183 -57.68 24.41 -5.16
C ILE A 183 -59.00 24.89 -4.57
N VAL A 184 -58.97 25.74 -3.55
CA VAL A 184 -60.19 26.29 -2.92
C VAL A 184 -60.97 27.15 -3.90
N GLU A 185 -60.28 28.00 -4.67
CA GLU A 185 -60.92 28.83 -5.70
C GLU A 185 -61.59 27.96 -6.77
N GLN A 186 -60.88 26.97 -7.32
CA GLN A 186 -61.42 26.03 -8.32
C GLN A 186 -62.60 25.22 -7.79
N GLN A 187 -62.55 24.80 -6.52
CA GLN A 187 -63.69 24.14 -5.87
C GLN A 187 -64.89 25.07 -5.75
N SER A 188 -64.68 26.35 -5.38
CA SER A 188 -65.76 27.32 -5.29
C SER A 188 -66.41 27.58 -6.66
N LEU A 189 -65.60 27.73 -7.73
CA LEU A 189 -66.07 27.88 -9.11
C LEU A 189 -66.85 26.66 -9.60
N ARG A 190 -66.39 25.46 -9.25
CA ARG A 190 -67.13 24.23 -9.59
C ARG A 190 -68.48 24.16 -8.89
N ILE A 191 -68.57 24.61 -7.63
CA ILE A 191 -69.83 24.65 -6.88
C ILE A 191 -70.77 25.69 -7.50
N THR A 192 -70.29 26.88 -7.84
CA THR A 192 -71.12 27.91 -8.47
C THR A 192 -71.61 27.48 -9.84
N TYR A 193 -70.75 26.87 -10.66
CA TYR A 193 -71.13 26.33 -11.97
C TYR A 193 -72.21 25.26 -11.85
N LYS A 194 -72.05 24.28 -10.94
CA LYS A 194 -73.08 23.27 -10.69
C LYS A 194 -74.41 23.86 -10.25
N LYS A 195 -74.39 24.93 -9.44
CA LYS A 195 -75.63 25.63 -9.01
C LYS A 195 -76.30 26.33 -10.19
N LEU A 196 -75.52 26.95 -11.09
CA LEU A 196 -76.05 27.59 -12.30
C LEU A 196 -76.66 26.55 -13.24
N GLU A 197 -75.94 25.45 -13.50
CA GLU A 197 -76.41 24.33 -14.31
C GLU A 197 -77.71 23.73 -13.75
N GLN A 198 -77.77 23.49 -12.44
CA GLN A 198 -79.01 23.06 -11.78
C GLN A 198 -80.15 24.06 -11.92
N ALA A 199 -79.88 25.37 -11.85
CA ALA A 199 -80.90 26.39 -12.04
C ALA A 199 -81.40 26.44 -13.48
N GLU A 200 -80.53 26.21 -14.48
CA GLU A 200 -80.93 26.09 -15.89
C GLU A 200 -81.78 24.85 -16.13
N LEU A 201 -81.35 23.68 -15.64
CA LEU A 201 -82.13 22.45 -15.71
C LEU A 201 -83.51 22.60 -15.06
N ASN A 202 -83.59 23.25 -13.89
CA ASN A 202 -84.88 23.51 -13.23
C ASN A 202 -85.81 24.39 -14.08
N LYS A 203 -85.27 25.41 -14.75
CA LYS A 203 -86.05 26.26 -15.68
C LYS A 203 -86.54 25.48 -16.89
N GLU A 204 -85.69 24.61 -17.45
CA GLU A 204 -86.08 23.72 -18.54
C GLU A 204 -87.17 22.74 -18.09
N GLU A 205 -87.05 22.15 -16.90
CA GLU A 205 -88.09 21.29 -16.32
C GLU A 205 -89.40 22.04 -16.11
N GLU A 206 -89.36 23.28 -15.63
CA GLU A 206 -90.55 24.13 -15.48
C GLU A 206 -91.19 24.43 -16.84
N ALA A 207 -90.39 24.73 -17.87
CA ALA A 207 -90.87 24.95 -19.24
C ALA A 207 -91.50 23.68 -19.82
N ILE A 208 -90.89 22.51 -19.60
CA ILE A 208 -91.45 21.21 -20.01
C ILE A 208 -92.78 20.95 -19.28
N LYS A 209 -92.85 21.18 -17.96
CA LYS A 209 -94.08 21.03 -17.17
C LYS A 209 -95.19 21.96 -17.69
N ALA A 210 -94.86 23.21 -17.98
CA ALA A 210 -95.81 24.18 -18.54
C ALA A 210 -96.32 23.76 -19.94
N TYR A 211 -95.43 23.28 -20.81
CA TYR A 211 -95.78 22.77 -22.13
C TYR A 211 -96.67 21.52 -22.05
N VAL A 212 -96.35 20.58 -21.17
CA VAL A 212 -97.18 19.38 -20.93
C VAL A 212 -98.55 19.78 -20.42
N ALA A 213 -98.64 20.69 -19.45
CA ALA A 213 -99.91 21.18 -18.94
C ALA A 213 -100.76 21.87 -20.03
N GLN A 214 -100.14 22.67 -20.90
CA GLN A 214 -100.82 23.29 -22.05
C GLN A 214 -101.35 22.22 -23.01
N LYS A 215 -100.54 21.20 -23.34
CA LYS A 215 -100.95 20.08 -24.20
C LYS A 215 -102.07 19.25 -23.60
N ASP A 216 -102.05 19.05 -22.28
CA ASP A 216 -103.12 18.33 -21.58
C ASP A 216 -104.42 19.14 -21.56
N MET A 217 -104.36 20.46 -21.43
CA MET A 217 -105.55 21.33 -21.58
C MET A 217 -106.10 21.30 -23.01
N GLU A 218 -105.25 21.35 -24.04
CA GLU A 218 -105.65 21.20 -25.44
C GLU A 218 -106.32 19.84 -25.69
N LYS A 219 -105.73 18.75 -25.17
CA LYS A 219 -106.33 17.41 -25.26
C LYS A 219 -107.69 17.34 -24.57
N ARG A 220 -107.82 17.89 -23.35
CA ARG A 220 -109.10 17.95 -22.63
C ARG A 220 -110.15 18.74 -23.40
N ALA A 221 -109.80 19.88 -23.99
CA ALA A 221 -110.72 20.66 -24.82
C ALA A 221 -111.17 19.89 -26.08
N VAL A 222 -110.27 19.15 -26.73
CA VAL A 222 -110.61 18.27 -27.85
C VAL A 222 -111.50 17.10 -27.40
N GLU A 223 -111.25 16.54 -26.23
CA GLU A 223 -112.10 15.49 -25.64
C GLU A 223 -113.50 16.00 -25.29
N GLU A 224 -113.62 17.23 -24.77
CA GLU A 224 -114.90 17.88 -24.50
C GLU A 224 -115.67 18.20 -25.78
N ASP A 225 -115.01 18.70 -26.83
CA ASP A 225 -115.63 18.93 -28.14
C ASP A 225 -116.08 17.61 -28.79
N LYS A 226 -115.29 16.53 -28.64
CA LYS A 226 -115.71 15.19 -29.07
C LYS A 226 -116.94 14.70 -28.31
N LYS A 227 -117.01 14.90 -26.99
CA LYS A 227 -118.18 14.53 -26.18
C LYS A 227 -119.42 15.36 -26.57
N ALA A 228 -119.28 16.66 -26.82
CA ALA A 228 -120.37 17.51 -27.28
C ALA A 228 -120.88 17.09 -28.67
N ARG A 229 -119.98 16.75 -29.59
CA ARG A 229 -120.34 16.17 -30.90
C ARG A 229 -121.03 14.82 -30.76
N GLN A 230 -120.57 13.96 -29.86
CA GLN A 230 -121.21 12.68 -29.58
C GLN A 230 -122.64 12.87 -29.05
N GLN A 231 -122.86 13.78 -28.10
CA GLN A 231 -124.20 14.10 -27.59
C GLN A 231 -125.12 14.69 -28.69
N ALA A 232 -124.60 15.53 -29.58
CA ALA A 232 -125.35 16.05 -30.72
C ALA A 232 -125.72 14.94 -31.73
N VAL A 233 -124.79 14.00 -31.97
CA VAL A 233 -125.04 12.81 -32.81
C VAL A 233 -126.05 11.88 -32.16
N GLU A 234 -125.97 11.61 -30.86
CA GLU A 234 -126.95 10.81 -30.12
C GLU A 234 -128.36 11.43 -30.20
N HIS A 235 -128.46 12.75 -30.03
CA HIS A 235 -129.74 13.45 -30.14
C HIS A 235 -130.31 13.41 -31.58
N LEU A 236 -129.43 13.47 -32.60
CA LEU A 236 -129.83 13.27 -33.99
C LEU A 236 -130.21 11.81 -34.27
N GLN A 237 -129.50 10.84 -33.69
CA GLN A 237 -129.81 9.41 -33.80
C GLN A 237 -131.12 9.04 -33.12
N GLU A 238 -131.51 9.69 -32.01
CA GLU A 238 -132.84 9.51 -31.42
C GLU A 238 -133.97 10.07 -32.31
N LYS A 239 -133.73 11.21 -32.97
CA LYS A 239 -134.70 11.80 -33.93
C LYS A 239 -134.81 10.94 -35.18
N LEU A 240 -133.67 10.55 -35.75
CA LEU A 240 -133.59 9.65 -36.90
C LEU A 240 -134.13 8.27 -36.56
N GLY A 241 -133.93 7.75 -35.35
CA GLY A 241 -134.47 6.47 -34.90
C GLY A 241 -136.01 6.48 -34.86
N LYS A 242 -136.62 7.59 -34.43
CA LYS A 242 -138.08 7.78 -34.47
C LYS A 242 -138.60 7.87 -35.91
N GLU A 243 -137.86 8.55 -36.81
CA GLU A 243 -138.18 8.62 -38.24
C GLU A 243 -137.93 7.30 -38.98
N LEU A 244 -136.91 6.52 -38.58
CA LEU A 244 -136.58 5.21 -39.13
C LEU A 244 -137.58 4.15 -38.70
N ILE A 245 -138.11 4.17 -37.48
CA ILE A 245 -139.19 3.26 -37.08
C ILE A 245 -140.43 3.52 -37.95
N GLN A 246 -140.73 4.77 -38.28
CA GLN A 246 -141.83 5.14 -39.18
C GLN A 246 -141.54 4.75 -40.64
N LYS A 247 -140.30 4.92 -41.11
CA LYS A 247 -139.87 4.48 -42.44
C LYS A 247 -139.65 2.98 -42.57
N GLN A 248 -139.31 2.23 -41.52
CA GLN A 248 -139.12 0.78 -41.54
C GLN A 248 -140.44 0.02 -41.64
N VAL A 249 -141.54 0.59 -41.17
CA VAL A 249 -142.88 0.03 -41.45
C VAL A 249 -143.20 0.14 -42.95
N LEU A 250 -142.90 1.29 -43.56
CA LEU A 250 -143.06 1.51 -45.01
C LEU A 250 -141.96 0.83 -45.87
N GLY A 251 -140.81 0.60 -45.25
CA GLY A 251 -139.60 0.05 -45.85
C GLY A 251 -139.61 -1.47 -45.87
N ARG A 252 -140.19 -2.16 -44.87
CA ARG A 252 -140.37 -3.62 -44.93
C ARG A 252 -141.19 -4.05 -46.15
N GLU A 253 -142.19 -3.24 -46.53
CA GLU A 253 -143.01 -3.45 -47.72
C GLU A 253 -142.27 -3.16 -49.04
N LEU A 254 -141.17 -2.40 -49.00
CA LEU A 254 -140.29 -2.09 -50.16
C LEU A 254 -139.00 -2.93 -50.17
N GLU A 255 -138.53 -3.42 -49.02
CA GLU A 255 -137.33 -4.23 -48.83
C GLU A 255 -137.56 -5.68 -49.27
N GLU A 256 -138.79 -6.20 -49.19
CA GLU A 256 -139.14 -7.45 -49.89
C GLU A 256 -138.93 -7.35 -51.41
N ILE A 257 -139.09 -6.14 -51.98
CA ILE A 257 -138.90 -5.87 -53.40
C ILE A 257 -137.43 -5.54 -53.71
N HIS A 258 -136.72 -4.83 -52.82
CA HIS A 258 -135.31 -4.45 -53.00
C HIS A 258 -134.32 -5.60 -52.73
N GLN A 259 -134.63 -6.56 -51.84
CA GLN A 259 -133.79 -7.72 -51.55
C GLN A 259 -133.62 -8.65 -52.75
N THR A 260 -134.55 -8.62 -53.71
CA THR A 260 -134.43 -9.37 -54.97
C THR A 260 -133.49 -8.70 -55.98
N LEU A 261 -133.33 -7.37 -55.93
CA LEU A 261 -132.50 -6.60 -56.87
C LEU A 261 -131.05 -6.40 -56.37
N LEU A 262 -130.85 -6.28 -55.06
CA LEU A 262 -129.53 -6.11 -54.42
C LEU A 262 -128.62 -7.34 -54.55
N LEU A 263 -129.20 -8.55 -54.55
CA LEU A 263 -128.46 -9.80 -54.77
C LEU A 263 -127.82 -9.89 -56.17
N GLU A 264 -128.42 -9.23 -57.18
CA GLU A 264 -127.90 -9.22 -58.55
C GLU A 264 -126.79 -8.16 -58.76
N GLU A 265 -126.83 -7.04 -58.04
CA GLU A 265 -125.81 -5.98 -58.12
C GLU A 265 -124.55 -6.26 -57.27
N GLU A 266 -124.67 -6.94 -56.13
CA GLU A 266 -123.54 -7.36 -55.30
C GLU A 266 -122.68 -8.43 -55.99
N ALA A 267 -123.29 -9.29 -56.80
CA ALA A 267 -122.60 -10.29 -57.62
C ALA A 267 -121.72 -9.68 -58.74
N ALA A 268 -122.02 -8.45 -59.18
CA ALA A 268 -121.24 -7.73 -60.19
C ALA A 268 -120.09 -6.91 -59.58
N LYS A 269 -120.27 -6.34 -58.38
CA LYS A 269 -119.23 -5.55 -57.67
C LYS A 269 -118.12 -6.41 -57.06
N SER A 270 -118.44 -7.64 -56.63
CA SER A 270 -117.44 -8.60 -56.11
C SER A 270 -116.40 -9.00 -57.17
N ARG A 271 -116.79 -9.15 -58.44
CA ARG A 271 -115.87 -9.56 -59.53
C ARG A 271 -114.81 -8.50 -59.88
N ASN A 272 -115.14 -7.22 -59.73
CA ASN A 272 -114.21 -6.11 -60.02
C ASN A 272 -113.26 -5.82 -58.85
N ALA A 273 -113.71 -5.95 -57.60
CA ALA A 273 -112.88 -5.73 -56.42
C ALA A 273 -111.77 -6.80 -56.27
N GLU A 274 -112.03 -8.04 -56.69
CA GLU A 274 -111.04 -9.11 -56.70
C GLU A 274 -109.88 -8.85 -57.68
N GLN A 275 -110.17 -8.27 -58.85
CA GLN A 275 -109.16 -7.98 -59.87
C GLN A 275 -108.20 -6.85 -59.43
N GLU A 276 -108.70 -5.79 -58.80
CA GLU A 276 -107.87 -4.68 -58.31
C GLU A 276 -107.02 -5.05 -57.08
N ALA A 277 -107.55 -5.89 -56.19
CA ALA A 277 -106.83 -6.38 -55.02
C ALA A 277 -105.64 -7.28 -55.42
N VAL A 278 -105.78 -8.08 -56.49
CA VAL A 278 -104.69 -8.89 -57.04
C VAL A 278 -103.59 -8.02 -57.64
N MET A 279 -103.96 -6.96 -58.39
CA MET A 279 -102.99 -6.05 -59.01
C MET A 279 -102.19 -5.22 -57.99
N ARG A 280 -102.83 -4.73 -56.91
CA ARG A 280 -102.12 -4.01 -55.83
C ARG A 280 -101.16 -4.92 -55.06
N LYS A 281 -101.58 -6.14 -54.73
CA LYS A 281 -100.71 -7.14 -54.09
C LYS A 281 -99.49 -7.47 -54.95
N MET A 282 -99.65 -7.56 -56.27
CA MET A 282 -98.54 -7.86 -57.19
C MET A 282 -97.51 -6.71 -57.25
N ASN A 283 -97.97 -5.46 -57.30
CA ASN A 283 -97.11 -4.28 -57.31
C ASN A 283 -96.37 -4.06 -55.99
N ASP A 284 -97.05 -4.26 -54.86
CA ASP A 284 -96.42 -4.14 -53.54
C ASP A 284 -95.37 -5.23 -53.32
N GLN A 285 -95.61 -6.45 -53.81
CA GLN A 285 -94.62 -7.54 -53.79
C GLN A 285 -93.38 -7.23 -54.66
N GLN A 286 -93.55 -6.57 -55.81
CA GLN A 286 -92.42 -6.15 -56.65
C GLN A 286 -91.58 -5.05 -55.99
N ARG A 287 -92.23 -4.01 -55.45
CA ARG A 287 -91.52 -2.92 -54.75
C ARG A 287 -90.73 -3.43 -53.55
N LEU A 288 -91.33 -4.31 -52.74
CA LEU A 288 -90.65 -4.91 -51.60
C LEU A 288 -89.43 -5.72 -52.03
N ARG A 289 -89.53 -6.50 -53.12
CA ARG A 289 -88.40 -7.26 -53.68
C ARG A 289 -87.27 -6.34 -54.14
N ASP A 290 -87.59 -5.23 -54.79
CA ASP A 290 -86.59 -4.27 -55.28
C ASP A 290 -85.89 -3.53 -54.12
N GLU A 291 -86.63 -3.17 -53.07
CA GLU A 291 -86.06 -2.56 -51.86
C GLU A 291 -85.19 -3.54 -51.07
N TYR A 292 -85.62 -4.79 -50.92
CA TYR A 292 -84.81 -5.84 -50.31
C TYR A 292 -83.53 -6.10 -51.11
N ALA A 293 -83.59 -6.10 -52.45
CA ALA A 293 -82.41 -6.25 -53.29
C ALA A 293 -81.41 -5.09 -53.08
N LYS A 294 -81.88 -3.84 -53.05
CA LYS A 294 -81.04 -2.66 -52.80
C LYS A 294 -80.42 -2.65 -51.41
N GLN A 295 -81.16 -3.04 -50.36
CA GLN A 295 -80.61 -3.15 -49.01
C GLN A 295 -79.56 -4.25 -48.90
N PHE A 296 -79.76 -5.38 -49.60
CA PHE A 296 -78.81 -6.48 -49.63
C PHE A 296 -77.52 -6.09 -50.37
N GLU A 297 -77.63 -5.38 -51.49
CA GLU A 297 -76.48 -4.83 -52.22
C GLU A 297 -75.71 -3.79 -51.41
N TYR A 298 -76.41 -2.89 -50.72
CA TYR A 298 -75.80 -1.90 -49.84
C TYR A 298 -75.06 -2.54 -48.66
N ARG A 299 -75.68 -3.51 -47.97
CA ARG A 299 -75.02 -4.29 -46.91
C ARG A 299 -73.80 -5.05 -47.43
N ARG A 300 -73.90 -5.64 -48.63
CA ARG A 300 -72.78 -6.36 -49.27
C ARG A 300 -71.63 -5.41 -49.64
N GLN A 301 -71.92 -4.15 -49.97
CA GLN A 301 -70.90 -3.13 -50.22
C GLN A 301 -70.25 -2.65 -48.92
N GLN A 302 -71.03 -2.42 -47.86
CA GLN A 302 -70.50 -2.08 -46.53
C GLN A 302 -69.60 -3.20 -45.99
N GLU A 303 -70.07 -4.45 -46.04
CA GLU A 303 -69.29 -5.60 -45.58
C GLU A 303 -67.99 -5.80 -46.38
N LYS A 304 -67.98 -5.44 -47.67
CA LYS A 304 -66.74 -5.44 -48.46
C LYS A 304 -65.79 -4.32 -48.03
N GLN A 305 -66.30 -3.12 -47.76
CA GLN A 305 -65.49 -1.99 -47.30
C GLN A 305 -64.90 -2.27 -45.92
N GLU A 306 -65.70 -2.78 -44.99
CA GLU A 306 -65.26 -3.19 -43.66
C GLU A 306 -64.17 -4.28 -43.74
N ARG A 307 -64.34 -5.30 -44.59
CA ARG A 307 -63.31 -6.33 -44.81
C ARG A 307 -62.03 -5.76 -45.43
N GLU A 308 -62.13 -4.80 -46.36
CA GLU A 308 -60.95 -4.14 -46.94
C GLU A 308 -60.20 -3.28 -45.91
N GLU A 309 -60.92 -2.59 -45.02
CA GLU A 309 -60.35 -1.83 -43.90
C GLU A 309 -59.71 -2.75 -42.86
N GLU A 310 -60.39 -3.84 -42.47
CA GLU A 310 -59.85 -4.87 -41.58
C GLU A 310 -58.58 -5.52 -42.16
N ASN A 311 -58.57 -5.80 -43.47
CA ASN A 311 -57.38 -6.34 -44.13
C ASN A 311 -56.23 -5.33 -44.15
N ARG A 312 -56.49 -4.05 -44.43
CA ARG A 312 -55.46 -3.00 -44.38
C ARG A 312 -54.91 -2.82 -42.97
N LEU A 313 -55.77 -2.82 -41.95
CA LEU A 313 -55.37 -2.75 -40.54
C LEU A 313 -54.55 -3.98 -40.15
N SER A 314 -54.99 -5.17 -40.57
CA SER A 314 -54.28 -6.43 -40.33
C SER A 314 -52.90 -6.45 -41.00
N GLU A 315 -52.78 -5.92 -42.22
CA GLU A 315 -51.50 -5.78 -42.93
C GLU A 315 -50.57 -4.78 -42.23
N ILE A 316 -51.08 -3.62 -41.81
CA ILE A 316 -50.29 -2.63 -41.05
C ILE A 316 -49.82 -3.23 -39.73
N MET A 317 -50.70 -3.89 -38.98
CA MET A 317 -50.35 -4.56 -37.73
C MET A 317 -49.31 -5.67 -37.97
N ARG A 318 -49.48 -6.49 -39.01
CA ARG A 318 -48.51 -7.54 -39.36
C ARG A 318 -47.14 -6.97 -39.70
N MET A 319 -47.08 -5.86 -40.44
CA MET A 319 -45.82 -5.16 -40.76
C MET A 319 -45.17 -4.56 -39.50
N GLN A 320 -45.97 -3.99 -38.59
CA GLN A 320 -45.48 -3.50 -37.30
C GLN A 320 -44.91 -4.63 -36.43
N PHE A 321 -45.63 -5.75 -36.31
CA PHE A 321 -45.13 -6.91 -35.59
C PHE A 321 -43.83 -7.46 -36.19
N GLN A 322 -43.72 -7.54 -37.51
CA GLN A 322 -42.48 -7.96 -38.17
C GLN A 322 -41.33 -6.97 -37.92
N HIS A 323 -41.60 -5.67 -37.96
CA HIS A 323 -40.61 -4.64 -37.63
C HIS A 323 -40.14 -4.77 -36.18
N ASP A 324 -41.07 -4.97 -35.24
CA ASP A 324 -40.78 -5.11 -33.82
C ASP A 324 -40.02 -6.41 -33.53
N GLU A 325 -40.40 -7.53 -34.15
CA GLU A 325 -39.67 -8.80 -34.08
C GLU A 325 -38.23 -8.64 -34.59
N LEU A 326 -38.03 -8.01 -35.75
CA LEU A 326 -36.68 -7.74 -36.28
C LEU A 326 -35.89 -6.81 -35.35
N SER A 327 -36.53 -5.82 -34.74
CA SER A 327 -35.89 -4.90 -33.79
C SER A 327 -35.47 -5.62 -32.51
N VAL A 328 -36.33 -6.47 -31.96
CA VAL A 328 -36.03 -7.30 -30.78
C VAL A 328 -34.90 -8.28 -31.08
N LEU A 329 -34.92 -8.95 -32.24
CA LEU A 329 -33.84 -9.84 -32.67
C LEU A 329 -32.52 -9.09 -32.85
N ALA A 330 -32.56 -7.87 -33.43
CA ALA A 330 -31.38 -7.03 -33.59
C ALA A 330 -30.81 -6.54 -32.25
N GLU A 331 -31.66 -6.17 -31.30
CA GLU A 331 -31.24 -5.80 -29.94
C GLU A 331 -30.66 -7.00 -29.17
N ALA A 332 -31.29 -8.17 -29.27
CA ALA A 332 -30.77 -9.41 -28.68
C ALA A 332 -29.40 -9.77 -29.27
N ALA A 333 -29.23 -9.67 -30.59
CA ALA A 333 -27.95 -9.87 -31.26
C ALA A 333 -26.89 -8.85 -30.81
N LYS A 334 -27.24 -7.56 -30.67
CA LYS A 334 -26.34 -6.52 -30.14
C LYS A 334 -25.93 -6.81 -28.69
N GLN A 335 -26.86 -7.23 -27.83
CA GLN A 335 -26.55 -7.60 -26.46
C GLN A 335 -25.64 -8.83 -26.40
N GLN A 336 -25.88 -9.83 -27.25
CA GLN A 336 -25.03 -11.01 -27.34
C GLN A 336 -23.62 -10.67 -27.84
N ALA A 337 -23.50 -9.82 -28.86
CA ALA A 337 -22.22 -9.34 -29.37
C ALA A 337 -21.43 -8.58 -28.29
N LYS A 338 -22.08 -7.65 -27.56
CA LYS A 338 -21.45 -6.95 -26.43
C LYS A 338 -20.98 -7.91 -25.33
N LYS A 339 -21.80 -8.92 -24.98
CA LYS A 339 -21.40 -9.97 -24.01
C LYS A 339 -20.20 -10.76 -24.51
N GLN A 340 -20.13 -11.07 -25.80
CA GLN A 340 -18.97 -11.74 -26.41
C GLN A 340 -17.72 -10.85 -26.41
N GLU A 341 -17.86 -9.56 -26.69
CA GLU A 341 -16.76 -8.58 -26.61
C GLU A 341 -16.22 -8.49 -25.18
N TYR A 342 -17.10 -8.32 -24.17
CA TYR A 342 -16.68 -8.33 -22.76
C TYR A 342 -16.03 -9.66 -22.37
N ALA A 343 -16.57 -10.79 -22.82
CA ALA A 343 -15.96 -12.10 -22.58
C ALA A 343 -14.59 -12.25 -23.26
N SER A 344 -14.42 -11.71 -24.46
CA SER A 344 -13.15 -11.70 -25.19
C SER A 344 -12.12 -10.81 -24.49
N LEU A 345 -12.50 -9.60 -24.09
CA LEU A 345 -11.65 -8.67 -23.33
C LEU A 345 -11.24 -9.27 -21.98
N ALA A 346 -12.18 -9.91 -21.27
CA ALA A 346 -11.87 -10.60 -20.02
C ALA A 346 -10.90 -11.77 -20.25
N ARG A 347 -11.08 -12.56 -21.32
CA ARG A 347 -10.14 -13.63 -21.70
C ARG A 347 -8.76 -13.08 -22.05
N GLN A 348 -8.67 -11.99 -22.81
CA GLN A 348 -7.41 -11.33 -23.15
C GLN A 348 -6.70 -10.84 -21.88
N ALA A 349 -7.42 -10.17 -20.97
CA ALA A 349 -6.87 -9.72 -19.69
C ALA A 349 -6.35 -10.90 -18.83
N LEU A 350 -7.04 -12.05 -18.85
CA LEU A 350 -6.58 -13.26 -18.16
C LEU A 350 -5.33 -13.87 -18.82
N ILE A 351 -5.27 -13.89 -20.15
CA ILE A 351 -4.09 -14.34 -20.91
C ILE A 351 -2.91 -13.43 -20.62
N GLU A 352 -3.07 -12.11 -20.73
CA GLU A 352 -2.02 -11.14 -20.41
C GLU A 352 -1.54 -11.28 -18.96
N LYS A 353 -2.46 -11.46 -18.01
CA LYS A 353 -2.08 -11.70 -16.60
C LYS A 353 -1.26 -12.99 -16.47
N ARG A 354 -1.65 -14.07 -17.16
CA ARG A 354 -0.92 -15.34 -17.16
C ARG A 354 0.46 -15.20 -17.80
N GLU A 355 0.57 -14.47 -18.91
CA GLU A 355 1.83 -14.19 -19.59
C GLU A 355 2.76 -13.33 -18.73
N ARG A 356 2.24 -12.30 -18.06
CA ARG A 356 2.99 -11.48 -17.09
C ARG A 356 3.53 -12.33 -15.95
N LEU A 357 2.68 -13.15 -15.32
CA LEU A 357 3.10 -14.06 -14.25
C LEU A 357 4.13 -15.09 -14.74
N GLN A 358 4.00 -15.61 -15.97
CA GLN A 358 5.00 -16.50 -16.56
C GLN A 358 6.31 -15.79 -16.87
N ALA A 359 6.27 -14.54 -17.33
CA ALA A 359 7.45 -13.72 -17.58
C ALA A 359 8.17 -13.38 -16.27
N GLU A 360 7.44 -12.97 -15.23
CA GLU A 360 7.95 -12.75 -13.88
C GLU A 360 8.58 -14.02 -13.30
N PHE A 361 7.91 -15.17 -13.46
CA PHE A 361 8.45 -16.45 -13.01
C PHE A 361 9.74 -16.82 -13.75
N ARG A 362 9.79 -16.64 -15.08
CA ARG A 362 11.00 -16.87 -15.87
C ARG A 362 12.13 -15.91 -15.48
N GLN A 363 11.83 -14.64 -15.25
CA GLN A 363 12.81 -13.66 -14.78
C GLN A 363 13.35 -14.04 -13.40
N ALA A 364 12.47 -14.40 -12.46
CA ALA A 364 12.87 -14.87 -11.14
C ALA A 364 13.72 -16.14 -11.20
N GLN A 365 13.41 -17.09 -12.11
CA GLN A 365 14.24 -18.27 -12.35
C GLN A 365 15.62 -17.88 -12.92
N MET A 366 15.68 -17.02 -13.93
CA MET A 366 16.94 -16.55 -14.51
C MET A 366 17.79 -15.80 -13.49
N ASP A 367 17.17 -15.00 -12.61
CA ASP A 367 17.88 -14.28 -11.55
C ASP A 367 18.37 -15.23 -10.45
N LEU A 368 17.59 -16.26 -10.11
CA LEU A 368 18.02 -17.32 -9.20
C LEU A 368 19.18 -18.13 -9.79
N GLU A 369 19.13 -18.46 -11.07
CA GLU A 369 20.22 -19.15 -11.79
C GLU A 369 21.47 -18.28 -11.84
N LYS A 370 21.37 -16.99 -12.17
CA LYS A 370 22.50 -16.06 -12.10
C LYS A 370 23.07 -15.94 -10.69
N GLN A 371 22.23 -15.87 -9.66
CA GLN A 371 22.68 -15.85 -8.27
C GLN A 371 23.39 -17.16 -7.90
N ALA A 372 22.88 -18.30 -8.35
CA ALA A 372 23.51 -19.60 -8.14
C ALA A 372 24.84 -19.72 -8.89
N GLU A 373 24.94 -19.22 -10.13
CA GLU A 373 26.18 -19.14 -10.90
C GLU A 373 27.19 -18.21 -10.24
N GLN A 374 26.78 -17.03 -9.79
CA GLN A 374 27.64 -16.12 -9.03
C GLN A 374 28.11 -16.75 -7.71
N ALA A 375 27.24 -17.50 -7.01
CA ALA A 375 27.61 -18.23 -5.80
C ALA A 375 28.60 -19.37 -6.10
N ARG A 376 28.43 -20.09 -7.21
CA ARG A 376 29.38 -21.11 -7.68
C ARG A 376 30.73 -20.49 -8.02
N GLN A 377 30.74 -19.40 -8.80
CA GLN A 377 31.97 -18.66 -9.14
C GLN A 377 32.67 -18.12 -7.89
N ARG A 378 31.92 -17.60 -6.92
CA ARG A 378 32.48 -17.17 -5.62
C ARG A 378 33.09 -18.34 -4.87
N HIS A 379 32.39 -19.48 -4.78
CA HIS A 379 32.94 -20.67 -4.14
C HIS A 379 34.16 -21.24 -4.86
N GLU A 380 34.21 -21.18 -6.19
CA GLU A 380 35.40 -21.57 -6.97
C GLU A 380 36.58 -20.66 -6.65
N ILE A 381 36.38 -19.34 -6.62
CA ILE A 381 37.41 -18.35 -6.22
C ILE A 381 37.85 -18.56 -4.77
N GLU A 382 36.91 -18.80 -3.85
CA GLU A 382 37.19 -19.10 -2.44
C GLU A 382 38.01 -20.39 -2.29
N GLU A 383 37.67 -21.46 -3.02
CA GLU A 383 38.44 -22.71 -2.99
C GLU A 383 39.80 -22.57 -3.66
N GLU A 384 39.93 -21.75 -4.71
CA GLU A 384 41.21 -21.42 -5.33
C GLU A 384 42.12 -20.62 -4.40
N GLU A 385 41.60 -19.55 -3.76
CA GLU A 385 42.35 -18.78 -2.76
C GLU A 385 42.63 -19.61 -1.50
N ARG A 386 41.72 -20.48 -1.08
CA ARG A 386 41.95 -21.44 0.02
C ARG A 386 43.09 -22.39 -0.33
N ARG A 387 43.11 -22.99 -1.53
CA ARG A 387 44.22 -23.83 -1.98
C ARG A 387 45.52 -23.04 -2.11
N ARG A 388 45.46 -21.77 -2.53
CA ARG A 388 46.63 -20.87 -2.62
C ARG A 388 47.20 -20.55 -1.24
N LEU A 389 46.35 -20.22 -0.27
CA LEU A 389 46.72 -19.99 1.14
C LEU A 389 47.31 -21.23 1.78
N LEU A 390 46.67 -22.39 1.58
CA LEU A 390 47.20 -23.67 2.06
C LEU A 390 48.54 -24.01 1.40
N ARG A 391 48.72 -23.80 0.10
CA ARG A 391 50.03 -24.04 -0.55
C ARG A 391 51.14 -23.13 -0.04
N LYS A 392 50.84 -21.86 0.24
CA LYS A 392 51.82 -20.88 0.74
C LYS A 392 52.20 -21.14 2.20
N HIS A 393 51.22 -21.40 3.06
CA HIS A 393 51.41 -21.39 4.50
C HIS A 393 51.41 -22.79 5.13
N ALA A 394 50.72 -23.77 4.54
CA ALA A 394 50.66 -25.09 5.16
C ALA A 394 52.03 -25.78 5.14
N VAL A 395 52.86 -25.60 4.10
CA VAL A 395 54.19 -26.21 4.04
C VAL A 395 55.12 -25.70 5.16
N GLU A 396 55.03 -24.43 5.52
CA GLU A 396 55.85 -23.80 6.58
C GLU A 396 55.32 -24.08 8.00
N LEU A 397 54.04 -24.43 8.14
CA LEU A 397 53.33 -24.54 9.43
C LEU A 397 52.73 -25.93 9.71
N ILE A 398 53.16 -26.98 8.98
CA ILE A 398 52.61 -28.36 9.09
C ILE A 398 52.54 -28.85 10.55
N ASP A 399 53.54 -28.54 11.37
CA ASP A 399 53.62 -29.01 12.76
C ASP A 399 52.71 -28.24 13.75
N HIS A 400 52.16 -27.08 13.34
CA HIS A 400 51.43 -26.16 14.21
C HIS A 400 49.99 -25.87 13.72
N LEU A 401 49.46 -26.64 12.76
CA LEU A 401 48.12 -26.43 12.21
C LEU A 401 47.01 -26.95 13.15
N PRO A 402 45.94 -26.17 13.39
CA PRO A 402 44.79 -26.61 14.19
C PRO A 402 43.99 -27.72 13.48
N LYS A 403 43.32 -28.57 14.27
CA LYS A 403 42.47 -29.65 13.74
C LYS A 403 41.30 -29.07 12.96
N GLY A 404 41.07 -29.54 11.72
CA GLY A 404 39.94 -29.15 10.87
C GLY A 404 40.26 -28.27 9.65
N VAL A 405 41.54 -27.95 9.41
CA VAL A 405 41.98 -27.10 8.27
C VAL A 405 41.84 -27.82 6.92
N PHE A 406 42.00 -29.14 6.88
CA PHE A 406 41.82 -29.97 5.68
C PHE A 406 40.43 -30.58 5.64
N ARG A 407 39.73 -30.47 4.51
CA ARG A 407 38.36 -31.00 4.36
C ARG A 407 38.34 -32.43 3.84
N SER A 408 39.32 -32.82 3.03
CA SER A 408 39.42 -34.16 2.45
C SER A 408 40.79 -34.79 2.73
N LYS A 409 40.84 -36.14 2.73
CA LYS A 409 42.09 -36.89 2.88
C LYS A 409 43.06 -36.64 1.70
N GLU A 410 42.52 -36.38 0.52
CA GLU A 410 43.28 -36.06 -0.70
C GLU A 410 44.01 -34.71 -0.60
N GLU A 411 43.40 -33.69 0.04
CA GLU A 411 44.03 -32.39 0.29
C GLU A 411 45.26 -32.50 1.20
N LEU A 412 45.16 -33.34 2.25
CA LEU A 412 46.26 -33.62 3.16
C LEU A 412 47.41 -34.35 2.45
N GLU A 413 47.09 -35.35 1.63
CA GLU A 413 48.09 -36.12 0.87
C GLU A 413 48.84 -35.26 -0.16
N GLN A 414 48.17 -34.31 -0.82
CA GLN A 414 48.83 -33.42 -1.79
C GLN A 414 49.83 -32.47 -1.11
N ILE A 415 49.50 -31.91 0.06
CA ILE A 415 50.39 -30.99 0.78
C ILE A 415 51.57 -31.72 1.39
N VAL A 416 51.36 -32.92 1.96
CA VAL A 416 52.44 -33.78 2.46
C VAL A 416 53.38 -34.19 1.33
N ARG A 417 52.88 -34.47 0.12
CA ARG A 417 53.72 -34.74 -1.07
C ARG A 417 54.53 -33.52 -1.54
N MET A 418 54.01 -32.29 -1.36
CA MET A 418 54.73 -31.07 -1.72
C MET A 418 55.83 -30.73 -0.71
N ALA A 419 55.59 -30.89 0.60
CA ALA A 419 56.59 -30.72 1.65
C ALA A 419 57.78 -31.71 1.50
N ASN A 420 57.50 -32.96 1.14
CA ASN A 420 58.53 -33.97 0.91
C ASN A 420 59.36 -33.77 -0.39
N ARG A 421 58.98 -32.82 -1.27
CA ARG A 421 59.72 -32.48 -2.49
C ARG A 421 60.70 -31.32 -2.31
N THR A 422 60.54 -30.51 -1.27
CA THR A 422 61.41 -29.36 -0.97
C THR A 422 62.65 -29.72 -0.13
N ASP A 423 62.73 -30.96 0.38
CA ASP A 423 63.88 -31.50 1.15
C ASP A 423 64.85 -32.35 0.29
N LYS A 424 64.91 -32.12 -1.03
CA LYS A 424 65.96 -32.60 -1.93
C LYS A 424 66.51 -31.42 -2.73
#